data_AF-A0A9X2BR65-F1
#
_entry.id   AF-A0A9X2BR65-F1
#
_cell.length_a   1.000
_cell.length_b   1.000
_cell.length_c   1.000
_cell.angle_alpha   90.00
_cell.angle_beta   90.00
_cell.angle_gamma   90.00
#
_symmetry.space_group_name_H-M   'P 1'
#
loop_
_entity.id
_entity.type
_entity.pdbx_description
1 polymer ?
#
loop_
_entity_poly.entity_id
_entity_poly.type
_entity_poly.pdbx_seq_one_letter_code
_entity_poly.pdbx_strand_id
1 'polypeptide(L)'
;MQTHTLIFSVPKLQIPEVLTIEFVINIIKNDLASIDYFGFEIDNQADYTDFEQQEVNDKNTYIDFNFSTPNVVEYKALSKTEIDTLILEIIENSESIELRADHKDVTIYL
;
A
#
# COMPACT_ATOMS: atom_id res chain seq x y z
N MET A 1 -16.80 11.80 -0.25
CA MET A 1 -15.49 11.19 0.03
C MET A 1 -15.49 9.83 -0.62
N GLN A 2 -14.44 9.51 -1.35
CA GLN A 2 -14.28 8.24 -2.03
C GLN A 2 -13.15 7.49 -1.34
N THR A 3 -13.39 6.24 -0.98
CA THR A 3 -12.37 5.37 -0.37
C THR A 3 -11.53 4.74 -1.46
N HIS A 4 -10.23 4.69 -1.24
CA HIS A 4 -9.25 4.16 -2.16
C HIS A 4 -8.38 3.13 -1.46
N THR A 5 -7.94 2.15 -2.23
CA THR A 5 -6.95 1.17 -1.82
C THR A 5 -5.75 1.28 -2.74
N LEU A 6 -4.58 1.45 -2.15
CA LEU A 6 -3.28 1.38 -2.84
C LEU A 6 -2.47 0.27 -2.21
N ILE A 7 -1.98 -0.67 -3.02
CA ILE A 7 -1.17 -1.79 -2.57
C ILE A 7 0.19 -1.65 -3.23
N PHE A 8 1.22 -1.52 -2.39
CA PHE A 8 2.59 -1.70 -2.82
C PHE A 8 3.06 -3.12 -2.54
N SER A 9 3.83 -3.68 -3.46
CA SER A 9 4.63 -4.87 -3.21
C SER A 9 6.10 -4.51 -3.09
N VAL A 10 6.77 -5.21 -2.19
CA VAL A 10 8.20 -5.11 -1.94
C VAL A 10 8.76 -6.51 -1.73
N PRO A 11 10.03 -6.77 -2.08
CA PRO A 11 10.67 -8.02 -1.70
C PRO A 11 10.52 -8.24 -0.20
N LYS A 12 10.26 -9.49 0.21
CA LYS A 12 9.99 -9.85 1.60
C LYS A 12 10.98 -9.19 2.55
N LEU A 13 10.43 -8.42 3.46
CA LEU A 13 11.18 -7.66 4.45
C LEU A 13 10.87 -8.16 5.85
N GLN A 14 11.85 -8.01 6.74
CA GLN A 14 11.59 -8.20 8.16
C GLN A 14 10.89 -6.95 8.68
N ILE A 15 9.60 -7.08 8.97
CA ILE A 15 8.83 -6.01 9.60
C ILE A 15 9.38 -5.83 11.03
N PRO A 16 9.76 -4.61 11.44
CA PRO A 16 10.25 -4.36 12.78
C PRO A 16 9.14 -4.56 13.82
N GLU A 17 9.51 -4.98 15.04
CA GLU A 17 8.55 -5.12 16.16
C GLU A 17 7.81 -3.81 16.46
N VAL A 18 8.48 -2.67 16.25
CA VAL A 18 7.89 -1.34 16.31
C VAL A 18 7.86 -0.77 14.89
N LEU A 19 6.71 -0.87 14.25
CA LEU A 19 6.46 -0.26 12.94
C LEU A 19 6.16 1.22 13.09
N THR A 20 6.83 2.06 12.29
CA THR A 20 6.57 3.50 12.22
C THR A 20 6.26 3.91 10.78
N ILE A 21 5.61 5.05 10.60
CA ILE A 21 5.27 5.54 9.26
C ILE A 21 6.54 5.93 8.48
N GLU A 22 7.60 6.38 9.18
CA GLU A 22 8.88 6.73 8.56
C GLU A 22 9.54 5.53 7.89
N PHE A 23 9.36 4.33 8.42
CA PHE A 23 9.83 3.10 7.79
C PHE A 23 9.21 2.94 6.40
N VAL A 24 7.90 3.13 6.30
CA VAL A 24 7.14 3.00 5.05
C VAL A 24 7.46 4.15 4.09
N ILE A 25 7.53 5.38 4.58
CA ILE A 25 7.96 6.55 3.80
C ILE A 25 9.33 6.31 3.17
N ASN A 26 10.27 5.72 3.92
CA ASN A 26 11.60 5.40 3.40
C ASN A 26 11.56 4.36 2.29
N ILE A 27 10.68 3.36 2.38
CA ILE A 27 10.49 2.38 1.30
C ILE A 27 10.06 3.08 0.01
N ILE A 28 9.08 3.99 0.10
CA ILE A 28 8.55 4.74 -1.04
C ILE A 28 9.63 5.68 -1.62
N LYS A 29 10.28 6.49 -0.77
CA LYS A 29 11.28 7.49 -1.18
C LYS A 29 12.53 6.87 -1.80
N ASN A 30 12.86 5.63 -1.46
CA ASN A 30 14.02 4.92 -2.03
C ASN A 30 13.63 4.03 -3.23
N ASP A 31 12.42 4.17 -3.76
CA ASP A 31 11.93 3.42 -4.93
C ASP A 31 12.01 1.89 -4.74
N LEU A 32 11.80 1.43 -3.51
CA LEU A 32 11.89 0.00 -3.17
C LEU A 32 10.57 -0.76 -3.43
N ALA A 33 9.47 -0.02 -3.58
CA ALA A 33 8.12 -0.53 -3.77
C ALA A 33 7.69 -0.50 -5.24
N SER A 34 6.99 -1.55 -5.66
CA SER A 34 6.23 -1.62 -6.91
C SER A 34 4.74 -1.44 -6.63
N ILE A 35 3.99 -0.94 -7.61
CA ILE A 35 2.54 -0.76 -7.50
C ILE A 35 1.86 -2.04 -7.97
N ASP A 36 1.23 -2.75 -7.04
CA ASP A 36 0.46 -3.96 -7.37
C ASP A 36 -1.01 -3.62 -7.64
N TYR A 37 -1.55 -2.63 -6.92
CA TYR A 37 -2.93 -2.19 -7.12
C TYR A 37 -3.10 -0.72 -6.75
N PHE A 38 -3.89 0.01 -7.53
CA PHE A 38 -4.44 1.30 -7.11
C PHE A 38 -5.86 1.47 -7.66
N GLY A 39 -6.84 1.61 -6.78
CA GLY A 39 -8.24 1.65 -7.16
C GLY A 39 -9.20 1.96 -6.03
N PHE A 40 -10.48 1.67 -6.26
CA PHE A 40 -11.53 1.71 -5.24
C PHE A 40 -11.53 0.43 -4.41
N GLU A 41 -12.24 0.45 -3.29
CA GLU A 41 -12.38 -0.70 -2.38
C GLU A 41 -12.54 -2.02 -3.16
N ILE A 42 -11.62 -2.96 -2.93
CA ILE A 42 -11.62 -4.25 -3.60
C ILE A 42 -12.71 -5.10 -2.93
N ASP A 43 -13.80 -5.38 -3.65
CA ASP A 43 -14.70 -6.47 -3.27
C ASP A 43 -13.88 -7.77 -3.27
N ASN A 44 -13.61 -8.29 -2.07
CA ASN A 44 -12.89 -9.54 -1.73
C ASN A 44 -12.55 -10.46 -2.93
N GLN A 45 -11.31 -10.43 -3.41
CA GLN A 45 -10.75 -11.42 -4.35
C GLN A 45 -10.22 -12.69 -3.65
N ALA A 46 -10.75 -13.05 -2.49
CA ALA A 46 -10.22 -14.13 -1.66
C ALA A 46 -10.35 -15.56 -2.25
N ASP A 47 -10.97 -15.74 -3.43
CA ASP A 47 -11.39 -17.07 -3.91
C ASP A 47 -10.56 -17.72 -5.03
N TYR A 48 -9.49 -17.09 -5.53
CA TYR A 48 -8.62 -17.72 -6.53
C TYR A 48 -7.14 -17.47 -6.22
N THR A 49 -6.53 -18.38 -5.45
CA THR A 49 -5.07 -18.49 -5.35
C THR A 49 -4.63 -19.84 -5.91
N ASP A 50 -3.95 -19.82 -7.05
CA ASP A 50 -3.22 -20.98 -7.56
C ASP A 50 -1.84 -21.09 -6.88
N PHE A 51 -1.20 -22.28 -6.94
CA PHE A 51 0.09 -22.53 -6.28
C PHE A 51 1.20 -21.52 -6.66
N GLU A 52 1.21 -21.05 -7.91
CA GLU A 52 2.19 -20.05 -8.38
C GLU A 52 1.97 -18.67 -7.76
N GLN A 53 0.70 -18.28 -7.50
CA GLN A 53 0.39 -17.04 -6.77
C GLN A 53 0.79 -17.12 -5.31
N GLN A 54 0.71 -18.30 -4.68
CA GLN A 54 1.18 -18.49 -3.31
C GLN A 54 2.70 -18.29 -3.20
N GLU A 55 3.48 -18.80 -4.16
CA GLU A 55 4.94 -18.60 -4.14
C GLU A 55 5.36 -17.14 -4.32
N VAL A 56 4.66 -16.37 -5.16
CA VAL A 56 4.90 -14.93 -5.32
C VAL A 56 4.51 -14.20 -4.04
N ASN A 57 3.37 -14.55 -3.46
CA ASN A 57 2.92 -14.00 -2.20
C ASN A 57 3.96 -14.24 -1.09
N ASP A 58 4.53 -15.43 -0.95
CA ASP A 58 5.47 -15.74 0.13
C ASP A 58 6.82 -15.02 0.02
N LYS A 59 7.17 -14.54 -1.18
CA LYS A 59 8.42 -13.84 -1.50
C LYS A 59 8.30 -12.32 -1.42
N ASN A 60 7.09 -11.80 -1.26
CA ASN A 60 6.83 -10.37 -1.16
C ASN A 60 6.18 -10.03 0.19
N THR A 61 6.36 -8.78 0.58
CA THR A 61 5.57 -8.11 1.62
C THR A 61 4.68 -7.11 0.92
N TYR A 62 3.41 -7.05 1.34
CA TYR A 62 2.43 -6.11 0.84
C TYR A 62 2.23 -4.97 1.82
N ILE A 63 2.13 -3.75 1.29
CA ILE A 63 1.85 -2.54 2.06
C ILE A 63 0.55 -1.94 1.52
N ASP A 64 -0.52 -2.11 2.28
CA ASP A 64 -1.88 -1.71 1.93
C ASP A 64 -2.20 -0.36 2.55
N PHE A 65 -2.53 0.63 1.73
CA PHE A 65 -3.01 1.92 2.16
C PHE A 65 -4.50 2.03 1.91
N ASN A 66 -5.24 2.39 2.95
CA ASN A 66 -6.67 2.69 2.90
C ASN A 66 -6.86 4.16 3.26
N PHE A 67 -7.36 4.95 2.31
CA PHE A 67 -7.48 6.39 2.49
C PHE A 67 -8.69 6.93 1.75
N SER A 68 -9.15 8.13 2.14
CA SER A 68 -10.26 8.80 1.46
C SER A 68 -9.82 10.12 0.85
N THR A 69 -10.26 10.41 -0.38
CA THR A 69 -10.10 11.75 -0.96
C THR A 69 -11.46 12.38 -1.28
N PRO A 70 -11.57 13.73 -1.32
CA PRO A 70 -12.79 14.41 -1.73
C PRO A 70 -13.04 14.34 -3.24
N ASN A 71 -11.99 14.08 -4.03
CA ASN A 71 -12.00 14.13 -5.49
C ASN A 71 -12.01 12.73 -6.09
N VAL A 72 -12.39 12.63 -7.36
CA VAL A 72 -12.21 11.39 -8.13
C VAL A 72 -10.74 11.28 -8.53
N VAL A 73 -10.15 10.11 -8.32
CA VAL A 73 -8.78 9.81 -8.75
C VAL A 73 -8.81 9.06 -10.08
N GLU A 74 -8.14 9.60 -11.09
CA GLU A 74 -8.00 8.98 -12.42
C GLU A 74 -6.82 8.00 -12.45
N TYR A 75 -7.00 6.81 -11.85
CA TYR A 75 -5.92 5.84 -11.61
C TYR A 75 -5.09 5.47 -12.84
N LYS A 76 -5.74 5.36 -14.01
CA LYS A 76 -5.07 4.94 -15.26
C LYS A 76 -4.18 6.02 -15.88
N ALA A 77 -4.32 7.26 -15.43
CA ALA A 77 -3.56 8.39 -15.94
C ALA A 77 -2.31 8.69 -15.11
N LEU A 78 -2.20 8.13 -13.90
CA LEU A 78 -1.11 8.41 -12.99
C LEU A 78 0.08 7.48 -13.24
N SER A 79 1.26 8.08 -13.35
CA SER A 79 2.54 7.39 -13.28
C SER A 79 2.86 6.94 -11.85
N LYS A 80 3.81 6.01 -11.70
CA LYS A 80 4.31 5.58 -10.39
C LYS A 80 4.77 6.77 -9.54
N THR A 81 5.55 7.69 -10.11
CA THR A 81 6.04 8.87 -9.38
C THR A 81 4.91 9.78 -8.89
N GLU A 82 3.84 9.93 -9.67
CA GLU A 82 2.67 10.70 -9.26
C GLU A 82 1.90 10.00 -8.14
N ILE A 83 1.80 8.67 -8.17
CA ILE A 83 1.17 7.87 -7.10
C ILE A 83 2.01 7.94 -5.82
N ASP A 84 3.33 7.79 -5.93
CA ASP A 84 4.25 7.92 -4.79
C ASP A 84 4.16 9.32 -4.16
N THR A 85 4.07 10.36 -4.99
CA THR A 85 3.89 11.74 -4.51
C THR A 85 2.54 11.90 -3.82
N LEU A 86 1.46 11.42 -4.43
CA LEU A 86 0.11 11.49 -3.87
C LEU A 86 0.04 10.83 -2.50
N ILE A 87 0.55 9.60 -2.36
CA ILE A 87 0.46 8.89 -1.08
C ILE A 87 1.31 9.56 0.01
N LEU A 88 2.49 10.10 -0.34
CA LEU A 88 3.31 10.87 0.59
C LEU A 88 2.60 12.15 1.05
N GLU A 89 1.94 12.87 0.15
CA GLU A 89 1.13 14.05 0.50
C GLU A 89 -0.03 13.67 1.42
N ILE A 90 -0.71 12.55 1.16
CA ILE A 90 -1.80 12.09 2.03
C ILE A 90 -1.26 11.75 3.42
N ILE A 91 -0.16 11.00 3.52
CA ILE A 91 0.49 10.68 4.79
C ILE A 91 0.85 11.96 5.56
N GLU A 92 1.43 12.96 4.90
CA GLU A 92 1.83 14.22 5.53
C GLU A 92 0.63 15.06 6.01
N ASN A 93 -0.54 14.92 5.37
CA ASN A 93 -1.75 15.69 5.70
C ASN A 93 -2.79 14.90 6.50
N SER A 94 -2.58 13.62 6.78
CA SER A 94 -3.49 12.80 7.59
C SER A 94 -3.54 13.28 9.04
N GLU A 95 -4.75 13.46 9.57
CA GLU A 95 -4.97 13.82 10.98
C GLU A 95 -4.62 12.66 11.93
N SER A 96 -4.74 11.42 11.44
CA SER A 96 -4.41 10.20 12.18
C SER A 96 -3.86 9.15 11.22
N ILE A 97 -2.84 8.41 11.67
CA ILE A 97 -2.26 7.30 10.94
C ILE A 97 -2.34 6.07 11.82
N GLU A 98 -3.10 5.07 11.39
CA GLU A 98 -3.16 3.78 12.06
C GLU A 98 -2.33 2.75 11.28
N LEU A 99 -1.31 2.21 11.93
CA LEU A 99 -0.44 1.18 11.39
C LEU A 99 -0.80 -0.16 12.01
N ARG A 100 -1.12 -1.14 11.16
CA ARG A 100 -1.27 -2.54 11.55
C ARG A 100 -0.26 -3.35 10.75
N ALA A 101 0.38 -4.29 11.39
CA ALA A 101 1.23 -5.24 10.71
C ALA A 101 0.96 -6.64 11.25
N ASP A 102 1.04 -7.60 10.36
CA ASP A 102 1.15 -9.00 10.75
C ASP A 102 2.58 -9.49 10.53
N HIS A 103 2.77 -10.81 10.42
CA HIS A 103 4.09 -11.40 10.23
C HIS A 103 4.73 -11.12 8.87
N LYS A 104 3.97 -10.57 7.92
CA LYS A 104 4.37 -10.49 6.52
C LYS A 104 3.96 -9.17 5.86
N ASP A 105 2.78 -8.67 6.16
CA ASP A 105 2.14 -7.58 5.45
C ASP A 105 1.82 -6.41 6.41
N VAL A 106 1.71 -5.21 5.84
CA VAL A 106 1.48 -3.95 6.54
C VAL A 106 0.20 -3.31 6.00
N THR A 107 -0.71 -2.94 6.89
CA THR A 107 -1.92 -2.19 6.55
C THR A 107 -1.90 -0.82 7.23
N ILE A 108 -2.19 0.22 6.47
CA ILE A 108 -2.11 1.62 6.86
C ILE A 108 -3.45 2.28 6.57
N TYR A 109 -4.06 2.87 7.61
CA TYR A 109 -5.27 3.67 7.47
C TYR A 109 -4.90 5.15 7.65
N LEU A 110 -5.26 5.96 6.65
CA LEU A 110 -4.92 7.38 6.51
C LEU A 110 -6.15 8.27 6.41
#